data_AF-A0A350JMY7-F1
#
_entry.id   AF-A0A350JMY7-F1
#
_cell.length_a   1.000
_cell.length_b   1.000
_cell.length_c   1.000
_cell.angle_alpha   90.00
_cell.angle_beta   90.00
_cell.angle_gamma   90.00
#
_symmetry.space_group_name_H-M   'P 1'
#
loop_
_entity.id
_entity.type
_entity.pdbx_description
1 polymer ?
#
loop_
_entity_poly.entity_id
_entity_poly.type
_entity_poly.pdbx_seq_one_letter_code
_entity_poly.pdbx_strand_id
1 'polypeptide(L)'
;MREFAAIVSGMRSFMNLSETLPTDVQFQQFVRNQMSDLGQKDSIVVSFIDTAHTFVYSFTPNKLNPHKLVGRSVQTLRNREEIKRLNNLMIVDGLILFKPINLVEGWVGLPMNFRVVRDDVVLGYVAPIINFRTIMQPVYEDELADGYAFRFESAEGFDFDREAIFDGS
;
A
#
# COMPACT_ATOMS: atom_id res chain seq x y z
N MET A 1 12.92 2.20 2.74
CA MET A 1 12.01 3.37 2.69
C MET A 1 12.14 4.23 1.42
N ARG A 2 13.35 4.72 1.05
CA ARG A 2 13.52 5.58 -0.15
C ARG A 2 13.10 4.91 -1.46
N GLU A 3 13.49 3.66 -1.66
CA GLU A 3 13.14 2.87 -2.85
C GLU A 3 11.62 2.68 -2.97
N PHE A 4 10.94 2.32 -1.87
CA PHE A 4 9.49 2.16 -1.87
C PHE A 4 8.75 3.46 -2.19
N ALA A 5 9.18 4.59 -1.62
CA ALA A 5 8.60 5.89 -1.95
C ALA A 5 8.79 6.25 -3.44
N ALA A 6 9.94 5.89 -4.03
CA ALA A 6 10.19 6.09 -5.45
C ALA A 6 9.27 5.23 -6.33
N ILE A 7 9.06 3.96 -5.97
CA ILE A 7 8.12 3.05 -6.64
C ILE A 7 6.70 3.63 -6.58
N VAL A 8 6.22 3.99 -5.39
CA VAL A 8 4.86 4.54 -5.20
C VAL A 8 4.69 5.86 -5.95
N SER A 9 5.72 6.70 -5.99
CA SER A 9 5.73 7.92 -6.82
C SER A 9 5.62 7.59 -8.31
N GLY A 10 6.33 6.55 -8.77
CA GLY A 10 6.23 6.06 -10.14
C GLY A 10 4.81 5.56 -10.46
N MET A 11 4.18 4.82 -9.54
CA MET A 11 2.79 4.39 -9.67
C MET A 11 1.84 5.58 -9.77
N ARG A 12 2.01 6.60 -8.92
CA ARG A 12 1.21 7.84 -8.96
C ARG A 12 1.33 8.54 -10.30
N SER A 13 2.55 8.70 -10.81
CA SER A 13 2.79 9.30 -12.13
C SER A 13 2.14 8.48 -13.23
N PHE A 14 2.31 7.15 -13.22
CA PHE A 14 1.73 6.28 -14.24
C PHE A 14 0.20 6.35 -14.27
N MET A 15 -0.45 6.30 -13.11
CA MET A 15 -1.91 6.33 -13.01
C MET A 15 -2.52 7.69 -13.40
N ASN A 16 -1.84 8.80 -13.08
CA ASN A 16 -2.37 10.15 -13.32
C ASN A 16 -1.97 10.76 -14.67
N LEU A 17 -0.81 10.39 -15.22
CA LEU A 17 -0.27 11.00 -16.45
C LEU A 17 -0.50 10.16 -17.71
N SER A 18 -0.99 8.92 -17.57
CA SER A 18 -1.37 8.12 -18.72
C SER A 18 -2.61 8.70 -19.40
N GLU A 19 -2.62 8.72 -20.74
CA GLU A 19 -3.73 9.24 -21.57
C GLU A 19 -5.08 8.61 -21.20
N THR A 20 -5.07 7.33 -20.88
CA THR A 20 -6.24 6.58 -20.42
C THR A 20 -5.95 5.89 -19.10
N LEU A 21 -6.99 5.48 -18.37
CA LEU A 21 -6.80 4.78 -17.09
C LEU A 21 -6.15 3.43 -17.41
N PRO A 22 -4.95 3.13 -16.85
CA PRO A 22 -4.34 1.84 -17.10
C PRO A 22 -5.26 0.72 -16.63
N THR A 23 -5.31 -0.36 -17.41
CA THR A 23 -5.97 -1.59 -16.95
C THR A 23 -5.21 -2.22 -15.79
N ASP A 24 -5.85 -3.13 -15.06
CA ASP A 24 -5.20 -3.91 -14.00
C ASP A 24 -3.95 -4.66 -14.51
N VAL A 25 -4.00 -5.22 -15.71
CA VAL A 25 -2.86 -5.87 -16.37
C VAL A 25 -1.72 -4.89 -16.64
N GLN A 26 -2.03 -3.72 -17.22
CA GLN A 26 -1.02 -2.71 -17.53
C GLN A 26 -0.36 -2.17 -16.25
N PHE A 27 -1.18 -1.90 -15.24
CA PHE A 27 -0.68 -1.39 -13.96
C PHE A 27 0.13 -2.45 -13.22
N GLN A 28 -0.34 -3.70 -13.18
CA GLN A 28 0.44 -4.80 -12.60
C GLN A 28 1.78 -4.98 -13.32
N GLN A 29 1.80 -4.95 -14.66
CA GLN A 29 3.03 -5.09 -15.42
C GLN A 29 4.01 -3.95 -15.13
N PHE A 30 3.53 -2.71 -15.06
CA PHE A 30 4.34 -1.56 -14.65
C PHE A 30 4.96 -1.78 -13.27
N VAL A 31 4.15 -2.15 -12.27
CA VAL A 31 4.62 -2.41 -10.90
C VAL A 31 5.62 -3.56 -10.88
N ARG A 32 5.33 -4.68 -11.56
CA ARG A 32 6.22 -5.84 -11.62
C ARG A 32 7.59 -5.48 -12.19
N ASN A 33 7.63 -4.67 -13.24
CA ASN A 33 8.90 -4.22 -13.84
C ASN A 33 9.70 -3.33 -12.88
N GLN A 34 9.05 -2.47 -12.10
CA GLN A 34 9.75 -1.69 -11.08
C GLN A 34 10.29 -2.57 -9.93
N MET A 35 9.54 -3.59 -9.55
CA MET A 35 9.92 -4.50 -8.46
C MET A 35 11.02 -5.50 -8.86
N SER A 36 11.08 -5.91 -10.13
CA SER A 36 12.11 -6.86 -10.60
C SER A 36 13.52 -6.33 -10.42
N ASP A 37 13.71 -5.03 -10.57
CA ASP A 37 15.01 -4.37 -10.43
C ASP A 37 15.50 -4.33 -8.98
N LEU A 38 14.61 -4.54 -8.01
CA LEU A 38 14.90 -4.51 -6.57
C LEU A 38 15.06 -5.91 -5.96
N GLY A 39 14.86 -6.98 -6.76
CA GLY A 39 14.94 -8.36 -6.26
C GLY A 39 13.85 -8.76 -5.27
N GLN A 40 12.85 -7.92 -5.03
CA GLN A 40 11.79 -8.16 -4.05
C GLN A 40 10.57 -8.80 -4.70
N LYS A 41 10.43 -10.12 -4.54
CA LYS A 41 9.26 -10.88 -5.00
C LYS A 41 8.20 -10.90 -3.89
N ASP A 42 6.97 -10.56 -4.25
CA ASP A 42 5.77 -10.61 -3.38
C ASP A 42 5.84 -9.77 -2.08
N SER A 43 6.53 -8.63 -2.13
CA SER A 43 6.56 -7.69 -0.99
C SER A 43 5.49 -6.61 -1.05
N ILE A 44 4.63 -6.57 -2.07
CA ILE A 44 3.63 -5.51 -2.26
C ILE A 44 2.28 -6.05 -2.73
N VAL A 45 1.21 -5.49 -2.18
CA VAL A 45 -0.16 -5.59 -2.68
C VAL A 45 -0.58 -4.20 -3.13
N VAL A 46 -1.18 -4.10 -4.31
CA VAL A 46 -1.66 -2.84 -4.87
C VAL A 46 -3.13 -2.97 -5.19
N SER A 47 -3.91 -2.00 -4.72
CA SER A 47 -5.33 -1.90 -5.06
C SER A 47 -5.64 -0.53 -5.63
N PHE A 48 -6.52 -0.48 -6.64
CA PHE A 48 -7.18 0.75 -7.07
C PHE A 48 -8.63 0.70 -6.60
N ILE A 49 -9.05 1.74 -5.88
CA ILE A 49 -10.37 1.84 -5.24
C ILE A 49 -11.05 3.09 -5.78
N ASP A 50 -12.32 2.99 -6.17
CA ASP A 50 -13.11 4.12 -6.66
C ASP A 50 -13.57 5.07 -5.53
N THR A 51 -14.22 6.15 -5.92
CA THR A 51 -14.77 7.15 -4.98
C THR A 51 -15.91 6.61 -4.09
N ALA A 52 -16.53 5.48 -4.47
CA ALA A 52 -17.51 4.77 -3.64
C ALA A 52 -16.84 3.80 -2.65
N HIS A 53 -15.51 3.81 -2.55
CA HIS A 53 -14.73 2.88 -1.76
C HIS A 53 -14.90 1.42 -2.17
N THR A 54 -15.09 1.16 -3.47
CA THR A 54 -15.17 -0.20 -4.03
C THR A 54 -13.85 -0.57 -4.70
N PHE A 55 -13.34 -1.76 -4.41
CA PHE A 55 -12.14 -2.28 -5.08
C PHE A 55 -12.41 -2.46 -6.58
N VAL A 56 -11.73 -1.67 -7.41
CA VAL A 56 -11.78 -1.80 -8.88
C VAL A 56 -10.72 -2.78 -9.33
N TYR A 57 -9.48 -2.61 -8.86
CA TYR A 57 -8.35 -3.52 -9.09
C TYR A 57 -7.73 -3.95 -7.76
N SER A 58 -7.16 -5.15 -7.73
CA SER A 58 -6.33 -5.61 -6.62
C SER A 58 -5.34 -6.65 -7.16
N PHE A 59 -4.06 -6.50 -6.92
CA PHE A 59 -3.05 -7.43 -7.41
C PHE A 59 -1.78 -7.44 -6.56
N THR A 60 -1.02 -8.53 -6.66
CA THR A 60 0.42 -8.55 -6.36
C THR A 60 1.19 -8.47 -7.67
N PRO A 61 2.52 -8.28 -7.67
CA PRO A 61 3.32 -8.31 -8.90
C PRO A 61 3.11 -9.57 -9.75
N ASN A 62 2.73 -10.69 -9.12
CA ASN A 62 2.64 -12.00 -9.78
C ASN A 62 1.21 -12.51 -9.97
N LYS A 63 0.21 -11.90 -9.32
CA LYS A 63 -1.17 -12.42 -9.34
C LYS A 63 -2.20 -11.30 -9.33
N LEU A 64 -3.12 -11.36 -10.29
CA LEU A 64 -4.32 -10.52 -10.29
C LEU A 64 -5.36 -11.08 -9.30
N ASN A 65 -6.01 -10.18 -8.59
CA ASN A 65 -7.09 -10.40 -7.64
C ASN A 65 -6.88 -11.61 -6.69
N PRO A 66 -5.72 -11.72 -6.01
CA PRO A 66 -5.35 -12.89 -5.22
C PRO A 66 -6.37 -13.26 -4.13
N HIS A 67 -7.06 -12.27 -3.57
CA HIS A 67 -8.01 -12.41 -2.46
C HIS A 67 -9.47 -12.13 -2.83
N LYS A 68 -9.78 -12.05 -4.13
CA LYS A 68 -11.16 -11.81 -4.63
C LYS A 68 -11.80 -10.56 -4.00
N LEU A 69 -11.02 -9.47 -3.92
CA LEU A 69 -11.44 -8.20 -3.34
C LEU A 69 -12.21 -7.32 -4.33
N VAL A 70 -11.96 -7.46 -5.63
CA VAL A 70 -12.65 -6.68 -6.67
C VAL A 70 -14.17 -6.75 -6.50
N GLY A 71 -14.83 -5.60 -6.48
CA GLY A 71 -16.28 -5.44 -6.24
C GLY A 71 -16.69 -5.38 -4.76
N ARG A 72 -15.79 -5.64 -3.81
CA ARG A 72 -16.08 -5.47 -2.38
C ARG A 72 -15.94 -4.00 -1.98
N SER A 73 -16.70 -3.59 -0.98
CA SER A 73 -16.54 -2.27 -0.36
C SER A 73 -15.45 -2.32 0.72
N VAL A 74 -14.55 -1.34 0.72
CA VAL A 74 -13.57 -1.12 1.79
C VAL A 74 -14.26 -0.86 3.13
N GLN A 75 -15.49 -0.34 3.11
CA GLN A 75 -16.27 -0.05 4.33
C GLN A 75 -16.63 -1.31 5.13
N THR A 76 -16.55 -2.51 4.55
CA THR A 76 -16.73 -3.77 5.29
C THR A 76 -15.46 -4.23 6.00
N LEU A 77 -14.31 -3.65 5.65
CA LEU A 77 -12.99 -4.00 6.16
C LEU A 77 -12.39 -2.93 7.08
N ARG A 78 -12.93 -1.71 7.04
CA ARG A 78 -12.39 -0.52 7.70
C ARG A 78 -13.45 0.16 8.56
N ASN A 79 -13.02 0.72 9.67
CA ASN A 79 -13.89 1.50 10.54
C ASN A 79 -14.15 2.91 9.97
N ARG A 80 -15.10 3.64 10.57
CA ARG A 80 -15.54 4.96 10.08
C ARG A 80 -14.41 6.00 10.06
N GLU A 81 -13.52 5.99 11.03
CA GLU A 81 -12.39 6.94 11.09
C GLU A 81 -11.38 6.68 9.97
N GLU A 82 -11.11 5.41 9.66
CA GLU A 82 -10.28 5.02 8.52
C GLU A 82 -10.91 5.46 7.20
N ILE A 83 -12.23 5.26 7.02
CA ILE A 83 -12.96 5.73 5.84
C ILE A 83 -12.89 7.26 5.71
N LYS A 84 -13.03 8.00 6.82
CA LYS A 84 -12.88 9.47 6.82
C LYS A 84 -11.49 9.91 6.35
N ARG A 85 -10.43 9.20 6.75
CA ARG A 85 -9.06 9.47 6.26
C ARG A 85 -8.90 9.16 4.78
N LEU A 86 -9.54 8.11 4.29
CA LEU A 86 -9.54 7.78 2.86
C LEU A 86 -10.34 8.81 2.04
N ASN A 87 -11.41 9.39 2.60
CA ASN A 87 -12.09 10.54 2.00
C ASN A 87 -11.17 11.77 1.93
N ASN A 88 -10.43 12.07 3.01
CA ASN A 88 -9.48 13.17 3.00
C ASN A 88 -8.33 12.95 2.00
N LEU A 89 -7.87 11.72 1.83
CA LEU A 89 -6.87 11.35 0.82
C LEU A 89 -7.29 11.77 -0.60
N MET A 90 -8.57 11.65 -0.93
CA MET A 90 -9.09 12.03 -2.25
C MET A 90 -9.03 13.55 -2.51
N ILE A 91 -8.94 14.36 -1.44
CA ILE A 91 -8.89 15.84 -1.52
C ILE A 91 -7.44 16.33 -1.60
N VAL A 92 -6.51 15.65 -0.93
CA VAL A 92 -5.11 16.09 -0.79
C VAL A 92 -4.27 15.69 -2.00
N ASP A 93 -3.47 16.62 -2.51
CA ASP A 93 -2.47 16.31 -3.53
C ASP A 93 -1.16 15.81 -2.91
N GLY A 94 -1.01 14.49 -2.78
CA GLY A 94 0.22 13.92 -2.25
C GLY A 94 0.16 12.40 -2.02
N LEU A 95 1.28 11.89 -1.50
CA LEU A 95 1.36 10.55 -0.93
C LEU A 95 1.04 10.66 0.57
N ILE A 96 0.09 9.86 1.06
CA ILE A 96 -0.23 9.79 2.49
C ILE A 96 0.20 8.42 3.02
N LEU A 97 1.13 8.44 3.98
CA LEU A 97 1.47 7.26 4.75
C LEU A 97 0.40 7.03 5.81
N PHE A 98 -0.21 5.85 5.79
CA PHE A 98 -1.14 5.43 6.83
C PHE A 98 -0.40 4.66 7.92
N LYS A 99 -1.07 4.48 9.05
CA LYS A 99 -0.57 3.57 10.08
C LYS A 99 -0.37 2.16 9.51
N PRO A 100 0.58 1.39 10.07
CA PRO A 100 0.72 -0.02 9.73
C PRO A 100 -0.62 -0.74 9.92
N ILE A 101 -0.85 -1.81 9.15
CA ILE A 101 -2.04 -2.67 9.25
C ILE A 101 -1.67 -4.14 9.24
N ASN A 102 -2.42 -4.98 9.96
CA ASN A 102 -2.35 -6.43 9.79
C ASN A 102 -3.09 -6.79 8.49
N LEU A 103 -2.40 -7.49 7.59
CA LEU A 103 -3.01 -7.98 6.35
C LEU A 103 -3.55 -9.39 6.52
N VAL A 104 -4.54 -9.74 5.69
CA VAL A 104 -5.13 -11.10 5.65
C VAL A 104 -4.07 -12.14 5.28
N GLU A 105 -3.05 -11.70 4.56
CA GLU A 105 -1.87 -12.44 4.14
C GLU A 105 -0.91 -12.77 5.30
N GLY A 106 -1.15 -12.26 6.52
CA GLY A 106 -0.41 -12.63 7.73
C GLY A 106 0.90 -11.85 7.94
N TRP A 107 1.00 -10.64 7.39
CA TRP A 107 2.15 -9.76 7.59
C TRP A 107 1.73 -8.31 7.85
N VAL A 108 2.61 -7.56 8.50
CA VAL A 108 2.42 -6.12 8.76
C VAL A 108 2.66 -5.34 7.48
N GLY A 109 1.61 -4.67 7.00
CA GLY A 109 1.65 -3.84 5.81
C GLY A 109 1.80 -2.36 6.14
N LEU A 110 2.62 -1.64 5.37
CA LEU A 110 2.71 -0.18 5.39
C LEU A 110 1.98 0.41 4.18
N PRO A 111 0.80 1.04 4.35
CA PRO A 111 0.05 1.64 3.25
C PRO A 111 0.56 3.04 2.91
N MET A 112 0.84 3.31 1.64
CA MET A 112 1.26 4.63 1.14
C MET A 112 0.35 5.08 0.00
N ASN A 113 -0.79 5.63 0.35
CA ASN A 113 -1.89 5.80 -0.59
C ASN A 113 -1.79 7.16 -1.30
N PHE A 114 -2.38 7.24 -2.49
CA PHE A 114 -2.47 8.48 -3.27
C PHE A 114 -3.75 8.53 -4.08
N ARG A 115 -4.26 9.74 -4.32
CA ARG A 115 -5.42 9.96 -5.17
C ARG A 115 -5.11 9.75 -6.66
N VAL A 116 -6.09 9.28 -7.40
CA VAL A 116 -6.09 9.23 -8.86
C VAL A 116 -7.01 10.33 -9.39
N VAL A 117 -6.44 11.23 -10.19
CA VAL A 117 -7.13 12.38 -10.78
C VAL A 117 -6.89 12.37 -12.29
N ARG A 118 -7.92 12.65 -13.07
CA ARG A 118 -7.84 12.86 -14.50
C ARG A 118 -8.80 13.97 -14.90
N ASP A 119 -8.33 14.89 -15.74
CA ASP A 119 -9.12 16.03 -16.22
C ASP A 119 -9.83 16.77 -15.07
N ASP A 120 -9.08 17.00 -13.97
CA ASP A 120 -9.55 17.60 -12.71
C ASP A 120 -10.66 16.83 -11.97
N VAL A 121 -10.99 15.60 -12.39
CA VAL A 121 -11.94 14.70 -11.73
C VAL A 121 -11.19 13.64 -10.92
N VAL A 122 -11.54 13.52 -9.64
CA VAL A 122 -11.04 12.43 -8.78
C VAL A 122 -11.75 11.13 -9.16
N LEU A 123 -10.99 10.14 -9.62
CA LEU A 123 -11.50 8.82 -9.99
C LEU A 123 -11.49 7.82 -8.82
N GLY A 124 -10.69 8.11 -7.79
CA GLY A 124 -10.50 7.25 -6.63
C GLY A 124 -9.10 7.39 -6.06
N TYR A 125 -8.55 6.30 -5.54
CA TYR A 125 -7.21 6.26 -4.97
C TYR A 125 -6.56 4.89 -5.16
N VAL A 126 -5.23 4.90 -5.21
CA VAL A 126 -4.42 3.69 -5.15
C VAL A 126 -3.96 3.49 -3.70
N ALA A 127 -4.07 2.26 -3.23
CA ALA A 127 -3.57 1.81 -1.93
C ALA A 127 -2.50 0.73 -2.14
N PRO A 128 -1.23 1.11 -2.36
CA PRO A 128 -0.11 0.20 -2.31
C PRO A 128 0.28 -0.07 -0.86
N ILE A 129 0.47 -1.34 -0.53
CA ILE A 129 0.81 -1.81 0.81
C ILE A 129 2.04 -2.70 0.69
N ILE A 130 3.14 -2.26 1.30
CA ILE A 130 4.41 -3.02 1.31
C ILE A 130 4.58 -3.80 2.60
N ASN A 131 5.19 -4.97 2.49
CA ASN A 131 5.54 -5.80 3.63
C ASN A 131 6.63 -5.12 4.45
N PHE A 132 6.27 -4.77 5.69
CA PHE A 132 7.15 -4.10 6.61
C PHE A 132 8.42 -4.91 6.87
N ARG A 133 8.31 -6.25 6.91
CA ARG A 133 9.47 -7.13 7.06
C ARG A 133 10.49 -6.89 5.95
N THR A 134 10.05 -6.69 4.70
CA THR A 134 10.96 -6.46 3.57
C THR A 134 11.74 -5.15 3.70
N ILE A 135 11.19 -4.14 4.37
CA ILE A 135 11.90 -2.89 4.65
C ILE A 135 12.91 -3.07 5.79
N MET A 136 12.54 -3.84 6.81
CA MET A 136 13.34 -3.98 8.02
C MET A 136 14.40 -5.06 7.95
N GLN A 137 14.24 -6.08 7.11
CA GLN A 137 15.15 -7.23 7.04
C GLN A 137 16.63 -6.83 6.95
N PRO A 138 17.05 -5.84 6.13
CA PRO A 138 18.45 -5.44 6.08
C PRO A 138 18.99 -4.85 7.39
N VAL A 139 18.13 -4.21 8.19
CA VAL A 139 18.51 -3.67 9.52
C VAL A 139 18.71 -4.79 10.53
N TYR A 140 17.92 -5.86 10.43
CA TYR A 140 18.04 -7.02 11.31
C TYR A 140 19.20 -7.96 10.93
N GLU A 141 19.62 -7.94 9.66
CA GLU A 141 20.76 -8.73 9.16
C GLU A 141 22.11 -8.00 9.32
N ASP A 142 22.09 -6.75 9.78
CA ASP A 142 23.30 -6.00 10.12
C ASP A 142 23.91 -6.59 11.41
N GLU A 143 25.19 -6.97 11.38
CA GLU A 143 25.92 -7.52 12.53
C GLU A 143 25.89 -6.57 13.75
N LEU A 144 25.69 -5.26 13.53
CA LEU A 144 25.56 -4.27 14.61
C LEU A 144 24.20 -4.34 15.34
N ALA A 145 23.21 -5.03 14.77
CA ALA A 145 21.91 -5.23 15.38
C ALA A 145 21.86 -6.45 16.33
N ASP A 146 22.92 -7.27 16.36
CA ASP A 146 23.02 -8.40 17.28
C ASP A 146 22.99 -7.92 18.73
N GLY A 147 21.95 -8.35 19.46
CA GLY A 147 21.71 -7.99 20.87
C GLY A 147 20.70 -6.86 21.09
N TYR A 148 20.10 -6.29 20.03
CA TYR A 148 19.06 -5.27 20.16
C TYR A 148 17.66 -5.85 19.91
N ALA A 149 16.69 -5.41 20.72
CA ALA A 149 15.28 -5.62 20.48
C ALA A 149 14.67 -4.32 19.91
N PHE A 150 14.09 -4.38 18.72
CA PHE A 150 13.43 -3.23 18.11
C PHE A 150 11.95 -3.23 18.46
N ARG A 151 11.45 -2.09 18.93
CA ARG A 151 10.03 -1.81 19.15
C ARG A 151 9.65 -0.62 18.31
N PHE A 152 8.55 -0.72 17.57
CA PHE A 152 8.03 0.36 16.74
C PHE A 152 6.69 0.83 17.31
N GLU A 153 6.48 2.15 17.30
CA GLU A 153 5.24 2.76 17.73
C GLU A 153 4.71 3.63 16.58
N SER A 154 3.43 3.50 16.27
CA SER A 154 2.76 4.38 15.30
C SER A 154 2.53 5.77 15.89
N ALA A 155 2.28 6.77 15.05
CA ALA A 155 1.96 8.14 15.52
C ALA A 155 0.71 8.22 16.42
N GLU A 156 -0.10 7.15 16.47
CA GLU A 156 -1.30 7.02 17.29
C GLU A 156 -1.06 6.24 18.60
N GLY A 157 0.18 5.79 18.86
CA GLY A 157 0.55 5.10 20.08
C GLY A 157 0.43 3.58 20.05
N PHE A 158 0.19 2.97 18.88
CA PHE A 158 0.12 1.51 18.75
C PHE A 158 1.50 0.90 18.53
N ASP A 159 1.83 -0.11 19.34
CA ASP A 159 3.02 -0.93 19.18
C ASP A 159 2.89 -1.90 17.99
N PHE A 160 3.99 -2.13 17.29
CA PHE A 160 4.08 -3.17 16.26
C PHE A 160 5.50 -3.69 16.12
N ASP A 161 5.61 -4.91 15.59
CA ASP A 161 6.87 -5.53 15.17
C ASP A 161 6.79 -5.97 13.69
N ARG A 162 7.73 -6.81 13.25
CA ARG A 162 7.77 -7.30 11.86
C ARG A 162 6.69 -8.33 11.52
N GLU A 163 6.01 -8.88 12.53
CA GLU A 163 5.03 -9.96 12.43
C GLU A 163 3.60 -9.49 12.71
N ALA A 164 3.42 -8.57 13.68
CA ALA A 164 2.10 -8.15 14.13
C ALA A 164 2.03 -6.70 14.62
N ILE A 165 0.83 -6.14 14.54
CA ILE A 165 0.43 -4.90 15.22
C ILE A 165 -0.39 -5.26 16.46
N PHE A 166 -0.11 -4.60 17.57
CA PHE A 166 -0.76 -4.79 18.86
C PHE A 166 -1.73 -3.62 19.14
N ASP A 167 -2.83 -3.56 18.38
CA ASP A 167 -3.85 -2.50 18.52
C ASP A 167 -5.17 -2.98 19.14
N GLY A 168 -5.20 -4.21 19.65
CA GLY A 168 -6.38 -4.82 20.26
C GLY A 168 -7.39 -5.41 19.28
N SER A 169 -7.01 -5.54 17.99
CA SER A 169 -7.77 -6.24 16.95
C SER A 169 -7.27 -7.65 16.64
#